data_AF-A0A7J6QV01-F1
#
_entry.id   AF-A0A7J6QV01-F1
#
_cell.length_a   1.000
_cell.length_b   1.000
_cell.length_c   1.000
_cell.angle_alpha   90.00
_cell.angle_beta   90.00
_cell.angle_gamma   90.00
#
_symmetry.space_group_name_H-M   'P 1'
#
loop_
_entity.id
_entity.type
_entity.pdbx_description
1 polymer ?
#
loop_
_entity_poly.entity_id
_entity_poly.type
_entity_poly.pdbx_seq_one_letter_code
_entity_poly.pdbx_strand_id
1 'polypeptide(L)'
;MITGDNKLTAEAIAKDLGIISPGKNAVSLTGREFDQLSDSDKTAVLRRCMDEQGGVFSRTEPRHKQVIVRILRTLGEVTAMTGDGVNDAPALKAADIGIAMGISGTEVAKEASDMVLTDDNFSTIVAAVEEGRSIYSNMKAFIRYLISSNIGEVASIFFTAALGIPESLTPVQLLWVNLVTDGPPATALGFNPPDLDVMKRPPRKSDDKLISGWVFFRYCVIGMYVGLATVGIFIYYFVLDEGAADGHTTVTLWQLMHWDQCHAWGDSFTANHL
;
A
#
# COMPACT_ATOMS: atom_id res chain seq x y z
N MET A 1 7.76 -0.45 -26.88
CA MET A 1 9.21 -0.31 -27.17
C MET A 1 9.48 1.09 -27.67
N ILE A 2 10.53 1.75 -27.16
CA ILE A 2 10.96 3.08 -27.63
C ILE A 2 12.47 3.00 -27.93
N THR A 3 12.88 3.24 -29.17
CA THR A 3 14.28 3.07 -29.61
C THR A 3 14.71 4.14 -30.63
N GLY A 4 16.01 4.43 -30.63
CA GLY A 4 16.67 5.25 -31.64
C GLY A 4 16.91 4.51 -32.98
N ASP A 5 16.70 3.20 -33.00
CA ASP A 5 16.95 2.36 -34.19
C ASP A 5 15.98 2.62 -35.33
N ASN A 6 16.31 2.03 -36.49
CA ASN A 6 15.47 2.10 -37.67
C ASN A 6 14.16 1.34 -37.49
N LYS A 7 13.08 1.82 -38.12
CA LYS A 7 11.72 1.28 -37.98
C LYS A 7 11.63 -0.23 -38.26
N LEU A 8 12.23 -0.67 -39.36
CA LEU A 8 12.20 -2.09 -39.77
C LEU A 8 12.86 -3.01 -38.74
N THR A 9 14.00 -2.60 -38.18
CA THR A 9 14.72 -3.37 -37.15
C THR A 9 13.92 -3.42 -35.86
N ALA A 10 13.39 -2.27 -35.43
CA ALA A 10 12.59 -2.18 -34.22
C ALA A 10 11.31 -3.04 -34.31
N GLU A 11 10.63 -3.03 -35.46
CA GLU A 11 9.45 -3.86 -35.70
C GLU A 11 9.77 -5.36 -35.71
N ALA A 12 10.90 -5.76 -36.31
CA ALA A 12 11.33 -7.16 -36.31
C ALA A 12 11.60 -7.67 -34.89
N ILE A 13 12.42 -6.94 -34.12
CA ILE A 13 12.74 -7.28 -32.73
C ILE A 13 11.48 -7.27 -31.86
N ALA A 14 10.58 -6.30 -32.05
CA ALA A 14 9.33 -6.22 -31.29
C ALA A 14 8.38 -7.40 -31.55
N LYS A 15 8.40 -7.97 -32.76
CA LYS A 15 7.64 -9.19 -33.08
C LYS A 15 8.27 -10.42 -32.44
N ASP A 16 9.60 -10.54 -32.51
CA ASP A 16 10.33 -11.67 -31.91
C ASP A 16 10.18 -11.71 -30.39
N LEU A 17 10.13 -10.54 -29.75
CA LEU A 17 9.90 -10.38 -28.31
C LEU A 17 8.41 -10.46 -27.91
N GLY A 18 7.48 -10.56 -28.88
CA GLY A 18 6.05 -10.62 -28.61
C GLY A 18 5.41 -9.30 -28.15
N ILE A 19 6.11 -8.17 -28.24
CA ILE A 19 5.59 -6.81 -27.96
C ILE A 19 4.51 -6.45 -28.98
N ILE A 20 4.69 -6.89 -30.23
CA ILE A 20 3.65 -6.85 -31.26
C ILE A 20 3.06 -8.26 -31.37
N SER A 21 1.80 -8.43 -30.98
CA SER A 21 1.11 -9.70 -31.16
C SER A 21 0.88 -10.01 -32.65
N PRO A 22 1.10 -11.26 -33.11
CA PRO A 22 0.83 -11.67 -34.48
C PRO A 22 -0.66 -11.44 -34.84
N GLY A 23 -0.92 -10.75 -35.95
CA GLY A 23 -2.28 -10.53 -36.47
C GLY A 23 -3.01 -9.29 -35.96
N LYS A 24 -2.41 -8.48 -35.07
CA LYS A 24 -2.94 -7.16 -34.70
C LYS A 24 -2.26 -6.05 -35.52
N ASN A 25 -3.01 -5.00 -35.88
CA ASN A 25 -2.47 -3.78 -36.49
C ASN A 25 -1.74 -2.91 -35.45
N ALA A 26 -0.66 -3.43 -34.88
CA ALA A 26 0.08 -2.74 -33.83
C ALA A 26 0.62 -1.39 -34.32
N VAL A 27 0.55 -0.39 -33.44
CA VAL A 27 1.04 0.96 -33.70
C VAL A 27 2.57 0.92 -33.84
N SER A 28 3.06 1.32 -35.00
CA SER A 28 4.49 1.53 -35.25
C SER A 28 4.72 2.90 -35.87
N LEU A 29 5.31 3.80 -35.10
CA LEU A 29 5.57 5.19 -35.50
C LEU A 29 7.06 5.52 -35.38
N THR A 30 7.56 6.32 -36.30
CA THR A 30 8.86 6.99 -36.17
C THR A 30 8.72 8.25 -35.32
N GLY A 31 9.83 8.74 -34.75
CA GLY A 31 9.85 10.03 -34.04
C GLY A 31 9.29 11.18 -34.89
N ARG A 32 9.62 11.22 -36.19
CA ARG A 32 9.10 12.23 -37.12
C ARG A 32 7.60 12.12 -37.35
N GLU A 33 7.07 10.90 -37.53
CA GLU A 33 5.63 10.67 -37.63
C GLU A 33 4.92 11.06 -36.33
N PHE A 34 5.53 10.78 -35.17
CA PHE A 34 4.99 11.12 -33.86
C PHE A 34 4.95 12.65 -33.62
N ASP A 35 5.96 13.39 -34.07
CA ASP A 35 6.00 14.84 -33.94
C ASP A 35 4.97 15.56 -34.82
N GLN A 36 4.58 14.95 -35.95
CA GLN A 36 3.55 15.49 -36.84
C GLN A 36 2.13 15.39 -36.27
N LEU A 37 1.93 14.55 -35.25
CA LEU A 37 0.65 14.39 -34.59
C LEU A 37 0.35 15.57 -33.66
N SER A 38 -0.93 15.96 -33.60
CA SER A 38 -1.41 16.87 -32.56
C SER A 38 -1.33 16.21 -31.18
N ASP A 39 -1.35 16.99 -30.10
CA ASP A 39 -1.26 16.42 -28.75
C ASP A 39 -2.46 15.52 -28.40
N SER A 40 -3.65 15.81 -28.95
CA SER A 40 -4.81 14.92 -28.86
C SER A 40 -4.59 13.61 -29.61
N ASP A 41 -3.98 13.65 -30.80
CA ASP A 41 -3.71 12.45 -31.59
C ASP A 41 -2.62 11.60 -30.95
N LYS A 42 -1.56 12.21 -30.39
CA LYS A 42 -0.54 11.49 -29.61
C LYS A 42 -1.18 10.73 -28.44
N THR A 43 -2.12 11.38 -27.75
CA THR A 43 -2.84 10.76 -26.64
C THR A 43 -3.72 9.60 -27.11
N ALA A 44 -4.44 9.76 -28.23
CA ALA A 44 -5.27 8.70 -28.81
C ALA A 44 -4.43 7.50 -29.27
N VAL A 45 -3.28 7.75 -29.89
CA VAL A 45 -2.32 6.71 -30.29
C VAL A 45 -1.81 5.94 -29.07
N LEU A 46 -1.42 6.64 -28.00
CA LEU A 46 -0.93 5.98 -26.78
C LEU A 46 -2.04 5.17 -26.08
N ARG A 47 -3.28 5.65 -26.06
CA ARG A 47 -4.44 4.85 -25.60
C ARG A 47 -4.59 3.56 -26.40
N ARG A 48 -4.54 3.66 -27.73
CA ARG A 48 -4.61 2.49 -28.61
C ARG A 48 -3.48 1.50 -28.35
N CYS A 49 -2.25 1.97 -28.10
CA CYS A 49 -1.13 1.10 -27.72
C CYS A 49 -1.42 0.31 -26.44
N MET A 50 -2.10 0.92 -25.45
CA MET A 50 -2.46 0.25 -24.20
C MET A 50 -3.57 -0.79 -24.41
N ASP A 51 -4.62 -0.43 -25.16
CA ASP A 51 -5.75 -1.32 -25.46
C ASP A 51 -5.30 -2.55 -26.26
N GLU A 52 -4.42 -2.36 -27.23
CA GLU A 52 -3.88 -3.44 -28.06
C GLU A 52 -2.74 -4.22 -27.39
N GLN A 53 -2.21 -3.70 -26.27
CA GLN A 53 -1.03 -4.19 -25.55
C GLN A 53 0.21 -4.28 -26.43
N GLY A 54 0.47 -3.24 -27.23
CA GLY A 54 1.61 -3.21 -28.13
C GLY A 54 1.82 -1.86 -28.82
N GLY A 55 3.08 -1.42 -28.87
CA GLY A 55 3.46 -0.17 -29.54
C GLY A 55 4.97 -0.05 -29.71
N VAL A 56 5.40 0.39 -30.90
CA VAL A 56 6.82 0.60 -31.25
C VAL A 56 7.03 2.03 -31.71
N PHE A 57 7.91 2.73 -31.02
CA PHE A 57 8.37 4.07 -31.38
C PHE A 57 9.85 3.96 -31.78
N SER A 58 10.16 4.24 -33.04
CA SER A 58 11.49 4.09 -33.62
C SER A 58 12.08 5.45 -34.03
N ARG A 59 13.39 5.53 -34.26
CA ARG A 59 14.09 6.80 -34.56
C ARG A 59 13.73 7.91 -33.57
N THR A 60 13.60 7.58 -32.28
CA THR A 60 13.17 8.55 -31.27
C THR A 60 14.32 9.35 -30.69
N GLU A 61 14.12 10.66 -30.53
CA GLU A 61 14.99 11.54 -29.77
C GLU A 61 14.68 11.50 -28.26
N PRO A 62 15.60 11.96 -27.39
CA PRO A 62 15.39 12.04 -25.93
C PRO A 62 14.07 12.73 -25.55
N ARG A 63 13.71 13.79 -26.28
CA ARG A 63 12.47 14.54 -26.07
C ARG A 63 11.22 13.68 -26.28
N HIS A 64 11.22 12.78 -27.27
CA HIS A 64 10.07 11.91 -27.53
C HIS A 64 9.82 10.95 -26.36
N LYS A 65 10.89 10.36 -25.79
CA LYS A 65 10.80 9.47 -24.62
C LYS A 65 10.09 10.17 -23.45
N GLN A 66 10.50 11.40 -23.15
CA GLN A 66 9.88 12.22 -22.09
C GLN A 66 8.42 12.56 -22.37
N VAL A 67 8.08 12.93 -23.61
CA VAL A 67 6.71 13.27 -24.00
C VAL A 67 5.79 12.06 -23.85
N ILE A 68 6.23 10.88 -24.30
CA ILE A 68 5.47 9.64 -24.18
C ILE A 68 5.18 9.33 -22.70
N VAL A 69 6.21 9.36 -21.85
CA VAL A 69 6.07 9.13 -20.40
C VAL A 69 5.08 10.13 -19.78
N ARG A 70 5.20 11.42 -20.11
CA ARG A 70 4.31 12.46 -19.57
C ARG A 70 2.85 12.28 -19.97
N ILE A 71 2.59 11.90 -21.22
CA ILE A 71 1.22 11.66 -21.69
C ILE A 71 0.62 10.45 -20.97
N LEU A 72 1.37 9.35 -20.85
CA LEU A 72 0.92 8.16 -20.12
C LEU A 72 0.58 8.48 -18.65
N ARG A 73 1.41 9.28 -17.97
CA ARG A 73 1.11 9.74 -16.61
C ARG A 73 -0.14 10.61 -16.54
N THR A 74 -0.36 11.46 -17.53
CA THR A 74 -1.57 12.31 -17.63
C THR A 74 -2.83 11.48 -17.86
N LEU A 75 -2.69 10.28 -18.45
CA LEU A 75 -3.78 9.31 -18.57
C LEU A 75 -4.08 8.54 -17.27
N GLY A 76 -3.32 8.78 -16.20
CA GLY A 76 -3.51 8.15 -14.89
C GLY A 76 -2.78 6.81 -14.72
N GLU A 77 -1.95 6.44 -15.68
CA GLU A 77 -1.15 5.22 -15.64
C GLU A 77 0.12 5.41 -14.83
N VAL A 78 0.54 4.35 -14.12
CA VAL A 78 1.82 4.31 -13.42
C VAL A 78 2.89 3.82 -14.39
N THR A 79 3.87 4.67 -14.67
CA THR A 79 4.85 4.46 -15.73
C THR A 79 6.21 4.03 -15.18
N ALA A 80 6.74 2.94 -15.73
CA ALA A 80 8.13 2.55 -15.54
C ALA A 80 8.91 2.80 -16.84
N MET A 81 10.03 3.51 -16.77
CA MET A 81 10.90 3.79 -17.92
C MET A 81 12.24 3.11 -17.71
N THR A 82 12.74 2.38 -18.71
CA THR A 82 14.06 1.73 -18.70
C THR A 82 15.01 2.45 -19.66
N GLY A 83 16.25 2.67 -19.24
CA GLY A 83 17.26 3.32 -20.08
C GLY A 83 18.67 3.16 -19.54
N ASP A 84 19.66 3.29 -20.41
CA ASP A 84 21.09 3.08 -20.14
C ASP A 84 21.91 4.34 -20.46
N GLY A 85 21.48 5.15 -21.42
CA GLY A 85 22.20 6.33 -21.86
C GLY A 85 21.89 7.62 -21.08
N VAL A 86 22.81 8.59 -21.16
CA VAL A 86 22.63 9.97 -20.66
C VAL A 86 21.38 10.63 -21.25
N ASN A 87 21.06 10.27 -22.49
CA ASN A 87 19.88 10.71 -23.23
C ASN A 87 18.56 10.26 -22.59
N ASP A 88 18.58 9.21 -21.78
CA ASP A 88 17.38 8.65 -21.14
C ASP A 88 17.17 9.24 -19.75
N ALA A 89 18.19 9.87 -19.17
CA ALA A 89 18.13 10.45 -17.83
C ALA A 89 16.89 11.33 -17.57
N PRO A 90 16.47 12.25 -18.47
CA PRO A 90 15.31 13.07 -18.17
C PRO A 90 13.98 12.33 -18.42
N ALA A 91 13.97 11.23 -19.20
CA ALA A 91 12.79 10.36 -19.30
C ALA A 91 12.67 9.42 -18.09
N LEU A 92 13.80 8.89 -17.60
CA LEU A 92 13.90 8.14 -16.35
C LEU A 92 13.36 8.97 -15.19
N LYS A 93 13.82 10.22 -15.06
CA LYS A 93 13.39 11.13 -13.99
C LYS A 93 11.92 11.56 -14.11
N ALA A 94 11.37 11.58 -15.32
CA ALA A 94 9.99 11.95 -15.57
C ALA A 94 8.99 10.80 -15.34
N ALA A 95 9.46 9.55 -15.30
CA ALA A 95 8.62 8.39 -15.01
C ALA A 95 8.24 8.32 -13.53
N ASP A 96 7.29 7.46 -13.18
CA ASP A 96 6.98 7.18 -11.77
C ASP A 96 8.04 6.27 -11.14
N ILE A 97 8.66 5.40 -11.96
CA ILE A 97 9.84 4.62 -11.62
C ILE A 97 10.81 4.64 -12.81
N GLY A 98 11.98 5.26 -12.63
CA GLY A 98 13.11 5.15 -13.55
C GLY A 98 13.96 3.91 -13.25
N ILE A 99 14.26 3.10 -14.27
CA ILE A 99 15.07 1.87 -14.16
C ILE A 99 16.32 2.00 -15.03
N ALA A 100 17.50 1.98 -14.41
CA ALA A 100 18.77 2.01 -15.12
C ALA A 100 19.47 0.64 -15.19
N MET A 101 20.25 0.44 -16.24
CA MET A 101 21.14 -0.72 -16.38
C MET A 101 22.40 -0.51 -15.52
N GLY A 102 22.80 -1.53 -14.76
CA GLY A 102 23.92 -1.45 -13.82
C GLY A 102 25.28 -1.64 -14.48
N ILE A 103 25.39 -2.52 -15.49
CA ILE A 103 26.65 -2.85 -16.17
C ILE A 103 26.82 -1.94 -17.39
N SER A 104 25.82 -1.90 -18.28
CA SER A 104 25.85 -1.12 -19.53
C SER A 104 25.44 0.35 -19.36
N GLY A 105 24.76 0.69 -18.26
CA GLY A 105 24.24 2.03 -18.05
C GLY A 105 25.32 3.04 -17.65
N THR A 106 25.18 4.25 -18.17
CA THR A 106 25.99 5.42 -17.80
C THR A 106 25.70 5.86 -16.38
N GLU A 107 26.69 6.45 -15.69
CA GLU A 107 26.51 6.96 -14.31
C GLU A 107 25.38 8.00 -14.22
N VAL A 108 25.21 8.83 -15.25
CA VAL A 108 24.11 9.81 -15.30
C VAL A 108 22.75 9.12 -15.36
N ALA A 109 22.62 7.99 -16.06
CA ALA A 109 21.37 7.23 -16.09
C ALA A 109 21.07 6.58 -14.73
N LYS A 110 22.09 6.03 -14.06
CA LYS A 110 21.97 5.44 -12.72
C LYS A 110 21.55 6.47 -11.68
N GLU A 111 22.19 7.64 -11.66
CA GLU A 111 21.83 8.74 -10.74
C GLU A 111 20.43 9.31 -11.01
N ALA A 112 19.95 9.27 -12.26
CA ALA A 112 18.63 9.74 -12.63
C ALA A 112 17.51 8.72 -12.35
N SER A 113 17.86 7.45 -12.10
CA SER A 113 16.93 6.34 -11.88
C SER A 113 16.56 6.13 -10.41
N ASP A 114 15.42 5.49 -10.16
CA ASP A 114 14.97 5.10 -8.82
C ASP A 114 15.37 3.64 -8.49
N MET A 115 15.65 2.83 -9.53
CA MET A 115 16.06 1.43 -9.44
C MET A 115 17.19 1.15 -10.42
N VAL A 116 18.22 0.41 -9.99
CA VAL A 116 19.34 -0.01 -10.84
C VAL A 116 19.39 -1.54 -10.91
N LEU A 117 19.39 -2.09 -12.13
CA LEU A 117 19.52 -3.52 -12.38
C LEU A 117 20.99 -3.93 -12.35
N THR A 118 21.41 -4.63 -11.30
CA THR A 118 22.83 -5.00 -11.13
C THR A 118 23.34 -6.04 -12.14
N ASP A 119 22.43 -6.75 -12.80
CA ASP A 119 22.69 -7.86 -13.71
C ASP A 119 22.31 -7.57 -15.18
N ASP A 120 21.81 -6.36 -15.47
CA ASP A 120 21.30 -5.95 -16.78
C ASP A 120 20.22 -6.89 -17.35
N ASN A 121 19.49 -7.61 -16.50
CA ASN A 121 18.49 -8.57 -16.93
C ASN A 121 17.06 -8.01 -16.80
N PHE A 122 16.34 -7.97 -17.92
CA PHE A 122 14.95 -7.50 -17.95
C PHE A 122 14.01 -8.39 -17.10
N SER A 123 14.34 -9.67 -16.89
CA SER A 123 13.53 -10.54 -16.01
C SER A 123 13.53 -10.05 -14.55
N THR A 124 14.55 -9.33 -14.12
CA THR A 124 14.65 -8.76 -12.77
C THR A 124 13.59 -7.68 -12.55
N ILE A 125 13.16 -6.98 -13.61
CA ILE A 125 12.01 -6.06 -13.55
C ILE A 125 10.71 -6.84 -13.26
N VAL A 126 10.53 -8.01 -13.88
CA VAL A 126 9.35 -8.85 -13.64
C VAL A 126 9.31 -9.32 -12.18
N ALA A 127 10.44 -9.74 -11.63
CA ALA A 127 10.57 -10.11 -10.22
C ALA A 127 10.30 -8.90 -9.30
N ALA A 128 10.80 -7.71 -9.64
CA ALA A 128 10.53 -6.50 -8.86
C ALA A 128 9.04 -6.11 -8.88
N VAL A 129 8.34 -6.31 -10.01
CA VAL A 129 6.89 -6.09 -10.10
C VAL A 129 6.12 -7.10 -9.25
N GLU A 130 6.52 -8.37 -9.26
CA GLU A 130 5.94 -9.42 -8.42
C GLU A 130 6.09 -9.08 -6.93
N GLU A 131 7.31 -8.73 -6.52
CA GLU A 131 7.61 -8.35 -5.14
C GLU A 131 6.86 -7.08 -4.71
N GLY A 132 6.80 -6.06 -5.58
CA GLY A 132 6.04 -4.84 -5.32
C GLY A 132 4.54 -5.09 -5.12
N ARG A 133 3.97 -6.03 -5.87
CA ARG A 133 2.57 -6.45 -5.67
C ARG A 133 2.38 -7.20 -4.34
N SER A 134 3.34 -8.05 -3.97
CA SER A 134 3.36 -8.77 -2.70
C SER A 134 3.38 -7.81 -1.51
N ILE A 135 4.37 -6.90 -1.48
CA ILE A 135 4.54 -5.87 -0.45
C ILE A 135 3.27 -5.05 -0.30
N TYR A 136 2.65 -4.62 -1.40
CA TYR A 136 1.42 -3.83 -1.35
C TYR A 136 0.24 -4.61 -0.74
N SER A 137 0.11 -5.90 -1.05
CA SER A 137 -0.93 -6.76 -0.48
C SER A 137 -0.75 -6.96 1.04
N ASN A 138 0.49 -7.18 1.47
CA ASN A 138 0.87 -7.29 2.88
C ASN A 138 0.66 -5.96 3.62
N MET A 139 0.98 -4.85 2.95
CA MET A 139 0.75 -3.50 3.46
C MET A 139 -0.73 -3.24 3.74
N LYS A 140 -1.61 -3.61 2.80
CA LYS A 140 -3.06 -3.55 3.03
C LYS A 140 -3.47 -4.39 4.24
N ALA A 141 -2.88 -5.57 4.44
CA ALA A 141 -3.23 -6.46 5.55
C ALA A 141 -2.84 -5.86 6.91
N PHE A 142 -1.60 -5.38 7.09
CA PHE A 142 -1.19 -4.84 8.37
C PHE A 142 -1.83 -3.48 8.69
N ILE A 143 -2.08 -2.63 7.69
CA ILE A 143 -2.80 -1.35 7.91
C ILE A 143 -4.22 -1.63 8.43
N ARG A 144 -4.90 -2.64 7.87
CA ARG A 144 -6.22 -3.06 8.33
C ARG A 144 -6.19 -3.61 9.76
N TYR A 145 -5.14 -4.37 10.11
CA TYR A 145 -4.94 -4.88 11.46
C TYR A 145 -4.81 -3.73 12.48
N LEU A 146 -3.91 -2.78 12.24
CA LEU A 146 -3.68 -1.64 13.14
C LEU A 146 -4.93 -0.75 13.29
N ILE A 147 -5.63 -0.48 12.19
CA ILE A 147 -6.87 0.31 12.25
C ILE A 147 -7.96 -0.42 13.04
N SER A 148 -8.08 -1.74 12.90
CA SER A 148 -9.04 -2.52 13.68
C SER A 148 -8.75 -2.47 15.19
N SER A 149 -7.48 -2.50 15.57
CA SER A 149 -7.05 -2.39 16.97
C SER A 149 -7.43 -1.02 17.53
N ASN A 150 -7.05 0.06 16.83
CA ASN A 150 -7.38 1.44 17.22
C ASN A 150 -8.88 1.69 17.36
N ILE A 151 -9.71 1.10 16.49
CA ILE A 151 -11.17 1.22 16.62
C ILE A 151 -11.64 0.57 17.94
N GLY A 152 -11.07 -0.57 18.33
CA GLY A 152 -11.40 -1.23 19.59
C GLY A 152 -10.97 -0.43 20.82
N GLU A 153 -9.77 0.16 20.79
CA GLU A 153 -9.29 1.04 21.85
C GLU A 153 -10.21 2.25 22.03
N VAL A 154 -10.55 2.94 20.94
CA VAL A 154 -11.47 4.08 20.96
C VAL A 154 -12.86 3.68 21.46
N ALA A 155 -13.37 2.52 21.02
CA ALA A 155 -14.64 1.99 21.50
C ALA A 155 -14.59 1.71 23.01
N SER A 156 -13.50 1.11 23.51
CA SER A 156 -13.31 0.83 24.94
C SER A 156 -13.35 2.12 25.77
N ILE A 157 -12.59 3.15 25.36
CA ILE A 157 -12.56 4.44 26.05
C ILE A 157 -13.94 5.10 26.02
N PHE A 158 -14.62 5.07 24.87
CA PHE A 158 -15.95 5.63 24.72
C PHE A 158 -16.96 4.95 25.64
N PHE A 159 -17.00 3.62 25.70
CA PHE A 159 -17.95 2.89 26.56
C PHE A 159 -17.63 3.05 28.04
N THR A 160 -16.35 3.06 28.42
CA THR A 160 -15.94 3.38 29.79
C THR A 160 -16.43 4.77 30.21
N ALA A 161 -16.19 5.79 29.39
CA ALA A 161 -16.62 7.16 29.67
C ALA A 161 -18.15 7.29 29.67
N ALA A 162 -18.84 6.63 28.74
CA ALA A 162 -20.31 6.66 28.64
C ALA A 162 -20.99 5.99 29.84
N LEU A 163 -20.38 4.95 30.42
CA LEU A 163 -20.88 4.28 31.63
C LEU A 163 -20.45 4.98 32.92
N GLY A 164 -19.54 5.94 32.87
CA GLY A 164 -19.04 6.64 34.06
C GLY A 164 -18.15 5.78 34.96
N ILE A 165 -17.65 4.65 34.47
CA ILE A 165 -16.75 3.77 35.23
C ILE A 165 -15.29 4.28 35.14
N PRO A 166 -14.38 3.86 36.04
CA PRO A 166 -12.97 4.24 35.96
C PRO A 166 -12.33 3.87 34.61
N GLU A 167 -11.27 4.59 34.24
CA GLU A 167 -10.52 4.33 33.00
C GLU A 167 -10.09 2.86 32.92
N SER A 168 -10.65 2.11 31.95
CA SER A 168 -10.37 0.69 31.79
C SER A 168 -8.94 0.42 31.31
N LEU A 169 -8.33 1.37 30.60
CA LEU A 169 -6.97 1.31 30.11
C LEU A 169 -6.32 2.69 30.29
N THR A 170 -5.15 2.73 30.92
CA THR A 170 -4.40 3.98 31.07
C THR A 170 -3.71 4.38 29.76
N PRO A 171 -3.41 5.67 29.53
CA PRO A 171 -2.69 6.10 28.33
C PRO A 171 -1.35 5.39 28.12
N VAL A 172 -0.64 5.03 29.21
CA VAL A 172 0.63 4.30 29.13
C VAL A 172 0.41 2.86 28.65
N GLN A 173 -0.67 2.21 29.08
CA GLN A 173 -1.04 0.87 28.59
C GLN A 173 -1.42 0.91 27.12
N LEU A 174 -2.18 1.92 26.67
CA LEU A 174 -2.52 2.09 25.25
C LEU A 174 -1.29 2.32 24.37
N LEU A 175 -0.31 3.11 24.84
CA LEU A 175 0.97 3.27 24.15
C LEU A 175 1.72 1.93 24.04
N TRP A 176 1.71 1.13 25.10
CA TRP A 176 2.34 -0.19 25.11
C TRP A 176 1.66 -1.17 24.15
N VAL A 177 0.32 -1.16 24.10
CA VAL A 177 -0.45 -2.00 23.16
C VAL A 177 -0.09 -1.63 21.73
N ASN A 178 -0.23 -0.36 21.36
CA ASN A 178 0.00 0.12 20.00
C ASN A 178 1.44 -0.08 19.50
N LEU A 179 2.43 0.15 20.38
CA LEU A 179 3.83 0.10 19.97
C LEU A 179 4.42 -1.30 20.08
N VAL A 180 4.20 -1.98 21.22
CA VAL A 180 4.92 -3.20 21.56
C VAL A 180 4.08 -4.44 21.30
N THR A 181 2.78 -4.39 21.58
CA THR A 181 1.91 -5.57 21.41
C THR A 181 1.50 -5.74 19.95
N ASP A 182 1.10 -4.66 19.29
CA ASP A 182 0.62 -4.67 17.91
C ASP A 182 1.73 -4.55 16.86
N GLY A 183 2.86 -3.93 17.21
CA GLY A 183 3.99 -3.73 16.31
C GLY A 183 4.56 -5.05 15.72
N PRO A 184 4.92 -6.04 16.54
CA PRO A 184 5.47 -7.30 16.05
C PRO A 184 4.50 -8.11 15.18
N PRO A 185 3.22 -8.33 15.56
CA PRO A 185 2.24 -8.96 14.67
C PRO A 185 2.01 -8.19 13.36
N ALA A 186 1.92 -6.85 13.42
CA ALA A 186 1.77 -6.03 12.21
C ALA A 186 2.98 -6.16 11.27
N THR A 187 4.19 -6.22 11.83
CA THR A 187 5.42 -6.44 11.08
C THR A 187 5.47 -7.85 10.48
N ALA A 188 5.04 -8.86 11.25
CA ALA A 188 4.97 -10.25 10.77
C ALA A 188 4.00 -10.39 9.57
N LEU A 189 2.87 -9.66 9.57
CA LEU A 189 1.97 -9.59 8.41
C LEU A 189 2.63 -9.00 7.16
N GLY A 190 3.69 -8.19 7.34
CA GLY A 190 4.54 -7.67 6.26
C GLY A 190 5.31 -8.77 5.51
N PHE A 191 5.58 -9.90 6.15
CA PHE A 191 6.37 -11.01 5.62
C PHE A 191 5.51 -12.19 5.11
N ASN A 192 4.21 -11.98 4.91
CA ASN A 192 3.37 -13.01 4.33
C ASN A 192 3.84 -13.35 2.90
N PRO A 193 3.78 -14.64 2.52
CA PRO A 193 4.17 -15.06 1.19
C PRO A 193 3.23 -14.46 0.13
N PRO A 194 3.73 -14.19 -1.09
CA PRO A 194 2.91 -13.69 -2.19
C PRO A 194 1.81 -14.68 -2.58
N ASP A 195 0.65 -14.15 -2.98
CA ASP A 195 -0.41 -14.94 -3.60
C ASP A 195 0.07 -15.63 -4.89
N LEU A 196 -0.25 -16.91 -5.08
CA LEU A 196 0.15 -17.70 -6.27
C LEU A 196 -0.36 -17.12 -7.61
N ASP A 197 -1.37 -16.25 -7.57
CA ASP A 197 -1.97 -15.60 -8.73
C ASP A 197 -1.63 -14.10 -8.82
N VAL A 198 -0.66 -13.61 -8.03
CA VAL A 198 -0.28 -12.18 -7.96
C VAL A 198 0.07 -11.58 -9.33
N MET A 199 0.73 -12.35 -10.19
CA MET A 199 1.12 -11.96 -11.55
C MET A 199 0.02 -12.20 -12.61
N LYS A 200 -1.03 -12.96 -12.27
CA LYS A 200 -2.17 -13.22 -13.17
C LYS A 200 -3.22 -12.11 -13.12
N ARG A 201 -3.28 -11.38 -12.01
CA ARG A 201 -4.21 -10.25 -11.82
C ARG A 201 -3.73 -9.03 -12.62
N PRO A 202 -4.64 -8.24 -13.22
CA PRO A 202 -4.25 -7.00 -13.88
C PRO A 202 -3.62 -6.01 -12.88
N PRO A 203 -2.81 -5.05 -13.35
CA PRO A 203 -2.31 -3.97 -12.50
C PRO A 203 -3.45 -3.27 -11.77
N ARG A 204 -3.24 -2.93 -10.49
CA ARG A 204 -4.24 -2.15 -9.75
C ARG A 204 -4.35 -0.75 -10.38
N LYS A 205 -5.53 -0.15 -10.26
CA LYS A 205 -5.69 1.26 -10.58
C LYS A 205 -5.02 2.12 -9.51
N SER A 206 -4.50 3.27 -9.92
CA SER A 206 -3.88 4.26 -9.04
C SER A 206 -4.85 4.76 -7.94
N ASP A 207 -6.14 4.83 -8.26
CA ASP A 207 -7.24 5.25 -7.38
C ASP A 207 -7.84 4.14 -6.49
N ASP A 208 -7.25 2.93 -6.51
CA ASP A 208 -7.75 1.81 -5.70
C ASP A 208 -7.65 2.13 -4.20
N LYS A 209 -8.76 1.98 -3.49
CA LYS A 209 -8.88 2.33 -2.07
C LYS A 209 -8.20 1.28 -1.20
N LEU A 210 -7.49 1.73 -0.16
CA LEU A 210 -6.87 0.83 0.82
C LEU A 210 -7.91 0.01 1.59
N ILE A 211 -9.03 0.66 1.94
CA ILE A 211 -10.13 0.10 2.71
C ILE A 211 -11.43 0.33 1.93
N SER A 212 -12.07 -0.76 1.51
CA SER A 212 -13.41 -0.69 0.93
C SER A 212 -14.47 -0.55 2.03
N GLY A 213 -15.67 -0.06 1.69
CA GLY A 213 -16.74 0.16 2.68
C GLY A 213 -17.11 -1.12 3.45
N TRP A 214 -17.15 -2.26 2.78
CA TRP A 214 -17.38 -3.56 3.43
C TRP A 214 -16.25 -3.95 4.38
N VAL A 215 -15.00 -3.77 3.95
CA VAL A 215 -13.83 -4.08 4.79
C VAL A 215 -13.80 -3.17 6.01
N PHE A 216 -14.11 -1.89 5.85
CA PHE A 216 -14.25 -0.94 6.96
C PHE A 216 -15.31 -1.42 7.95
N PHE A 217 -16.52 -1.72 7.48
CA PHE A 217 -17.60 -2.20 8.34
C PHE A 217 -17.21 -3.49 9.10
N ARG A 218 -16.57 -4.45 8.41
CA ARG A 218 -16.07 -5.68 9.04
C ARG A 218 -15.14 -5.39 10.21
N TYR A 219 -14.18 -4.48 10.04
CA TYR A 219 -13.23 -4.14 11.11
C TYR A 219 -13.86 -3.26 12.19
N CYS A 220 -14.87 -2.45 11.87
CA CYS A 220 -15.67 -1.77 12.90
C CYS A 220 -16.39 -2.77 13.83
N VAL A 221 -16.95 -3.85 13.28
CA VAL A 221 -17.60 -4.89 14.09
C VAL A 221 -16.58 -5.60 15.00
N ILE A 222 -15.41 -5.96 14.45
CA ILE A 222 -14.34 -6.60 15.24
C ILE A 222 -13.82 -5.64 16.32
N GLY A 223 -13.55 -4.38 15.97
CA GLY A 223 -13.10 -3.37 16.93
C GLY A 223 -14.14 -3.13 18.03
N MET A 224 -15.42 -2.95 17.68
CA MET A 224 -16.47 -2.80 18.68
C MET A 224 -16.60 -4.02 19.61
N TYR A 225 -16.44 -5.23 19.08
CA TYR A 225 -16.38 -6.43 19.91
C TYR A 225 -15.22 -6.38 20.91
N VAL A 226 -14.01 -6.04 20.47
CA VAL A 226 -12.85 -5.90 21.35
C VAL A 226 -13.10 -4.84 22.42
N GLY A 227 -13.59 -3.66 22.04
CA GLY A 227 -13.85 -2.56 22.99
C GLY A 227 -14.93 -2.89 24.02
N LEU A 228 -16.00 -3.59 23.63
CA LEU A 228 -17.01 -4.07 24.57
C LEU A 228 -16.48 -5.21 25.45
N ALA A 229 -15.63 -6.07 24.92
CA ALA A 229 -15.02 -7.16 25.68
C ALA A 229 -14.03 -6.63 26.73
N THR A 230 -13.19 -5.64 26.42
CA THR A 230 -12.29 -5.02 27.42
C THR A 230 -13.07 -4.37 28.55
N VAL A 231 -14.09 -3.57 28.23
CA VAL A 231 -14.96 -2.95 29.24
C VAL A 231 -15.75 -4.01 30.02
N GLY A 232 -16.25 -5.04 29.35
CA GLY A 232 -16.99 -6.13 29.97
C GLY A 232 -16.14 -6.95 30.95
N ILE A 233 -14.88 -7.25 30.60
CA ILE A 233 -13.92 -7.92 31.48
C ILE A 233 -13.58 -7.03 32.67
N PHE A 234 -13.41 -5.72 32.45
CA PHE A 234 -13.16 -4.76 33.53
C PHE A 234 -14.33 -4.71 34.52
N ILE A 235 -15.58 -4.65 34.05
CA ILE A 235 -16.76 -4.71 34.90
C ILE A 235 -16.86 -6.06 35.62
N TYR A 236 -16.61 -7.17 34.91
CA TYR A 236 -16.63 -8.51 35.50
C TYR A 236 -15.64 -8.62 36.67
N TYR A 237 -14.41 -8.13 36.49
CA TYR A 237 -13.37 -8.12 37.51
C TYR A 237 -13.88 -7.46 38.79
N PHE A 238 -14.34 -6.20 38.72
CA PHE A 238 -14.75 -5.45 39.90
C PHE A 238 -16.09 -5.87 40.51
N VAL A 239 -16.99 -6.51 39.74
CA VAL A 239 -18.36 -6.81 40.22
C VAL A 239 -18.54 -8.27 40.64
N LEU A 240 -17.83 -9.20 40.00
CA LEU A 240 -18.11 -10.64 40.11
C LEU A 240 -16.90 -11.48 40.54
N ASP A 241 -15.67 -10.99 40.42
CA ASP A 241 -14.47 -11.78 40.72
C ASP A 241 -14.07 -11.74 42.20
N GLU A 242 -14.86 -12.42 43.04
CA GLU A 242 -14.63 -12.55 44.49
C GLU A 242 -13.31 -13.29 44.84
N GLY A 243 -12.66 -13.93 43.87
CA GLY A 243 -11.45 -14.75 44.05
C GLY A 243 -10.16 -14.13 43.53
N ALA A 244 -10.19 -12.85 43.13
CA ALA A 244 -9.03 -12.19 42.57
C ALA A 244 -7.85 -12.14 43.57
N ALA A 245 -6.66 -12.49 43.07
CA ALA A 245 -5.46 -12.67 43.89
C ALA A 245 -4.94 -11.36 44.54
N ASP A 246 -5.42 -10.20 44.09
CA ASP A 246 -5.10 -8.88 44.64
C ASP A 246 -5.96 -8.50 45.85
N GLY A 247 -6.98 -9.29 46.19
CA GLY A 247 -7.82 -9.11 47.37
C GLY A 247 -8.75 -7.91 47.32
N HIS A 248 -9.10 -7.43 46.12
CA HIS A 248 -10.04 -6.31 45.99
C HIS A 248 -11.46 -6.70 46.43
N THR A 249 -12.17 -5.76 47.04
CA THR A 249 -13.58 -5.95 47.37
C THR A 249 -14.44 -5.79 46.12
N THR A 250 -15.29 -6.78 45.83
CA THR A 250 -16.28 -6.67 44.76
C THR A 250 -17.26 -5.55 45.05
N VAL A 251 -17.50 -4.68 44.07
CA VAL A 251 -18.43 -3.56 44.13
C VAL A 251 -19.66 -3.81 43.27
N THR A 252 -20.80 -3.23 43.64
CA THR A 252 -21.96 -3.26 42.75
C THR A 252 -21.70 -2.43 41.49
N LEU A 253 -22.39 -2.73 40.39
CA LEU A 253 -22.28 -1.94 39.16
C LEU A 253 -22.59 -0.45 39.40
N TRP A 254 -23.54 -0.15 40.28
CA TRP A 254 -23.88 1.24 40.63
C TRP A 254 -22.72 1.96 41.31
N GLN A 255 -22.04 1.29 42.25
CA GLN A 255 -20.83 1.81 42.88
C GLN A 255 -19.73 2.02 41.83
N LEU A 256 -19.48 1.03 40.96
CA LEU A 256 -18.47 1.17 39.90
C LEU A 256 -18.72 2.37 38.97
N MET A 257 -19.98 2.66 38.64
CA MET A 257 -20.37 3.82 37.81
C MET A 257 -20.33 5.17 38.55
N HIS A 258 -20.31 5.16 39.89
CA HIS A 258 -20.23 6.35 40.75
C HIS A 258 -18.96 6.30 41.61
N TRP A 259 -17.85 5.88 40.99
CA TRP A 259 -16.58 5.68 41.67
C TRP A 259 -15.99 6.96 42.25
N ASP A 260 -16.42 8.13 41.78
CA ASP A 260 -16.11 9.45 42.35
C ASP A 260 -16.60 9.59 43.80
N GLN A 261 -17.59 8.80 44.20
CA GLN A 261 -18.16 8.77 45.55
C GLN A 261 -17.53 7.69 46.45
N CYS A 262 -16.40 7.08 46.03
CA CYS A 262 -15.81 5.96 46.77
C CYS A 262 -15.44 6.31 48.21
N HIS A 263 -15.08 7.58 48.48
CA HIS A 263 -14.76 8.08 49.82
C HIS A 263 -15.96 8.05 50.80
N ALA A 264 -17.20 7.94 50.28
CA ALA A 264 -18.42 7.86 51.06
C ALA A 264 -18.90 6.41 51.28
N TRP A 265 -18.24 5.43 50.65
CA TRP A 265 -18.55 4.02 50.87
C TRP A 265 -17.91 3.59 52.20
N GLY A 266 -18.66 2.87 53.05
CA GLY A 266 -18.26 2.58 54.44
C GLY A 266 -16.96 1.77 54.57
N ASP A 267 -16.49 1.60 55.82
CA ASP A 267 -15.17 1.06 56.24
C ASP A 267 -14.78 -0.34 55.69
N SER A 268 -15.63 -1.00 54.91
CA SER A 268 -15.39 -2.31 54.29
C SER A 268 -14.89 -2.25 52.84
N PHE A 269 -14.64 -1.05 52.29
CA PHE A 269 -14.10 -0.89 50.93
C PHE A 269 -12.59 -0.61 50.98
N THR A 270 -11.79 -1.55 50.51
CA THR A 270 -10.36 -1.35 50.26
C THR A 270 -10.12 -1.27 48.76
N ALA A 271 -10.01 -0.06 48.22
CA ALA A 271 -9.34 0.14 46.94
C ALA A 271 -7.83 0.04 47.21
N ASN A 272 -7.15 -0.95 46.65
CA ASN A 272 -5.69 -0.94 46.67
C ASN A 272 -5.21 0.38 46.05
N HIS A 273 -4.41 1.13 46.81
CA HIS A 273 -3.61 2.22 46.25
C HIS A 273 -2.60 1.59 45.29
N LEU A 274 -2.93 1.59 43.99
CA LEU A 274 -1.97 1.40 42.91
C LEU A 274 -1.16 2.69 42.69
#